data_AF-A0A3N9UM40-F1
#
_entry.id   AF-A0A3N9UM40-F1
#
_cell.length_a   1.000
_cell.length_b   1.000
_cell.length_c   1.000
_cell.angle_alpha   90.00
_cell.angle_beta   90.00
_cell.angle_gamma   90.00
#
_symmetry.space_group_name_H-M   'P 1'
#
loop_
_entity.id
_entity.type
_entity.pdbx_description
1 polymer ?
#
loop_
_entity_poly.entity_id
_entity_poly.type
_entity_poly.pdbx_seq_one_letter_code
_entity_poly.pdbx_strand_id
1 'polypeptide(L)'
;MLEQKRSAEVSKDYFVQAFDKIAEEQKLNPAAQTAIISAVESAKETAIKQAAYVDDKYFYRGVLLILGGSVIVGAIGILILAFYRIDIPQSIVALATTALGAVAGLLAPSPVNQ
;
A
#
# COMPACT_ATOMS: atom_id res chain seq x y z
N MET A 1 11.24 23.71 -24.88
CA MET A 1 10.71 23.85 -23.50
C MET A 1 9.83 22.64 -23.25
N LEU A 2 10.35 21.62 -22.57
CA LEU A 2 9.55 20.46 -22.19
C LEU A 2 8.89 20.78 -20.85
N GLU A 3 7.56 20.72 -20.82
CA GLU A 3 6.75 20.85 -19.60
C GLU A 3 7.23 19.83 -18.56
N GLN A 4 7.99 20.28 -17.57
CA GLN A 4 8.41 19.43 -16.47
C GLN A 4 7.21 19.29 -15.52
N LYS A 5 6.30 18.35 -15.84
CA LYS A 5 5.18 18.01 -14.97
C LYS A 5 5.70 17.70 -13.57
N ARG A 6 5.00 18.17 -12.53
CA ARG A 6 5.40 17.90 -11.14
C ARG A 6 5.46 16.39 -10.95
N SER A 7 6.53 15.88 -10.34
CA SER A 7 6.73 14.44 -10.11
C SER A 7 5.51 13.78 -9.41
N ALA A 8 4.81 14.55 -8.57
CA ALA A 8 3.56 14.14 -7.93
C ALA A 8 2.41 13.85 -8.91
N GLU A 9 2.28 14.61 -10.00
CA GLU A 9 1.25 14.39 -11.04
C GLU A 9 1.57 13.14 -11.85
N VAL A 10 2.85 12.96 -12.19
CA VAL A 10 3.33 11.79 -12.92
C VAL A 10 3.06 10.50 -12.14
N SER A 11 3.36 10.47 -10.83
CA SER A 11 3.05 9.30 -9.99
C SER A 11 1.55 9.04 -9.81
N LYS A 12 0.72 10.09 -9.81
CA LYS A 12 -0.74 9.95 -9.73
C LYS A 12 -1.30 9.29 -10.99
N ASP A 13 -0.83 9.70 -12.16
CA ASP A 13 -1.26 9.14 -13.45
C ASP A 13 -0.90 7.65 -13.56
N TYR A 14 0.31 7.26 -13.13
CA TYR A 14 0.71 5.85 -13.12
C TYR A 14 -0.13 4.99 -12.17
N PHE A 15 -0.44 5.51 -10.98
CA PHE A 15 -1.27 4.80 -10.02
C PHE A 15 -2.70 4.61 -10.56
N VAL A 16 -3.31 5.67 -11.10
CA VAL A 16 -4.67 5.62 -11.66
C VAL A 16 -4.72 4.64 -12.84
N GLN A 17 -3.75 4.68 -13.75
CA GLN A 17 -3.71 3.77 -14.89
C GLN A 17 -3.51 2.30 -14.47
N ALA A 18 -2.69 2.03 -13.46
CA ALA A 18 -2.54 0.67 -12.93
C ALA A 18 -3.83 0.20 -12.23
N PHE A 19 -4.50 1.10 -11.51
CA PHE A 19 -5.74 0.79 -10.79
C PHE A 19 -6.91 0.53 -11.73
N ASP A 20 -7.04 1.31 -12.82
CA ASP A 20 -8.07 1.11 -13.85
C ASP A 20 -7.97 -0.29 -14.47
N LYS A 21 -6.76 -0.76 -14.78
CA LYS A 21 -6.53 -2.12 -15.30
C LYS A 21 -7.00 -3.20 -14.33
N ILE A 22 -6.68 -3.04 -13.04
CA ILE A 22 -7.09 -3.99 -11.99
C ILE A 22 -8.62 -3.96 -11.81
N ALA A 23 -9.22 -2.76 -11.87
CA ALA A 23 -10.65 -2.59 -11.71
C ALA A 23 -11.44 -3.19 -12.89
N GLU A 24 -10.88 -3.12 -14.10
CA GLU A 24 -11.44 -3.77 -15.30
C GLU A 24 -11.36 -5.30 -15.20
N GLU A 25 -10.22 -5.85 -14.75
CA GLU A 25 -10.06 -7.30 -14.52
C GLU A 25 -11.01 -7.84 -13.44
N GLN A 26 -11.27 -7.06 -12.39
CA GLN A 26 -12.15 -7.44 -11.28
C GLN A 26 -13.62 -7.06 -11.51
N LYS A 27 -13.98 -6.49 -12.67
CA LYS A 27 -15.33 -5.96 -12.98
C LYS A 27 -15.89 -5.07 -11.86
N LEU A 28 -15.05 -4.22 -11.28
CA LEU A 28 -15.43 -3.37 -10.16
C LEU A 28 -16.44 -2.30 -10.63
N ASN A 29 -17.55 -2.14 -9.90
CA ASN A 29 -18.49 -1.05 -10.12
C ASN A 29 -17.75 0.30 -10.05
N PRO A 30 -17.99 1.26 -10.98
CA PRO A 30 -17.36 2.58 -10.96
C PRO A 30 -17.46 3.30 -9.60
N ALA A 31 -18.54 3.09 -8.83
CA ALA A 31 -18.68 3.65 -7.48
C ALA A 31 -17.60 3.15 -6.50
N ALA A 32 -17.18 1.89 -6.61
CA ALA A 32 -16.12 1.32 -5.77
C ALA A 32 -14.74 1.88 -6.13
N GLN A 33 -14.50 2.13 -7.43
CA GLN A 33 -13.25 2.72 -7.90
C GLN A 33 -13.08 4.15 -7.37
N THR A 34 -14.13 4.97 -7.45
CA THR A 34 -14.11 6.34 -6.93
C THR A 34 -13.96 6.39 -5.41
N ALA A 35 -14.58 5.46 -4.67
CA ALA A 35 -14.43 5.35 -3.22
C ALA A 35 -12.98 5.01 -2.81
N ILE A 36 -12.31 4.12 -3.55
CA ILE A 36 -10.93 3.74 -3.25
C ILE A 36 -9.96 4.89 -3.58
N ILE A 37 -10.10 5.54 -4.74
CA ILE A 37 -9.23 6.66 -5.14
C ILE A 37 -9.36 7.84 -4.15
N SER A 38 -10.59 8.18 -3.73
CA SER A 38 -10.81 9.25 -2.75
C SER A 38 -10.29 8.90 -1.35
N ALA A 39 -10.45 7.63 -0.92
CA ALA A 39 -9.87 7.16 0.33
C ALA A 39 -8.33 7.26 0.32
N VAL A 40 -7.69 6.85 -0.78
CA VAL A 40 -6.22 6.93 -0.95
C VAL A 40 -5.74 8.39 -0.94
N GLU A 41 -6.45 9.29 -1.61
CA GLU A 41 -6.08 10.72 -1.62
C GLU A 41 -6.22 11.35 -0.23
N SER A 42 -7.29 11.03 0.50
CA SER A 42 -7.48 11.49 1.88
C SER A 42 -6.41 10.96 2.82
N ALA A 43 -6.01 9.70 2.66
CA ALA A 43 -4.97 9.06 3.46
C ALA A 43 -3.60 9.73 3.24
N LYS A 44 -3.27 10.11 1.99
CA LYS A 44 -2.05 10.87 1.68
C LYS A 44 -2.04 12.23 2.37
N GLU A 45 -3.15 12.96 2.33
CA GLU A 45 -3.22 14.28 2.96
C GLU A 45 -3.08 14.20 4.49
N THR A 46 -3.70 13.20 5.13
CA THR A 46 -3.50 12.96 6.56
C THR A 46 -2.07 12.50 6.90
N ALA A 47 -1.44 11.70 6.05
CA ALA A 47 -0.06 11.25 6.25
C ALA A 47 0.97 12.39 6.12
N ILE A 48 0.71 13.38 5.27
CA ILE A 48 1.56 14.58 5.14
C ILE A 48 1.40 15.50 6.35
N LYS A 49 0.18 15.64 6.88
CA LYS A 49 -0.11 16.50 8.05
C LYS A 49 0.32 15.87 9.37
N GLN A 50 0.25 14.55 9.49
CA GLN A 50 0.86 13.79 10.56
C GLN A 50 2.33 13.56 10.20
N ALA A 51 3.13 14.61 10.26
CA ALA A 51 4.58 14.46 10.31
C ALA A 51 4.85 13.49 11.46
N ALA A 52 5.14 12.25 11.06
CA ALA A 52 5.29 11.13 11.97
C ALA A 52 6.36 11.47 13.00
N TYR A 53 6.37 10.74 14.10
CA TYR A 53 7.45 10.81 15.07
C TYR A 53 8.72 10.19 14.43
N VAL A 54 9.29 10.88 13.43
CA VAL A 54 10.31 10.35 12.50
C VAL A 54 11.65 10.15 13.21
N ASP A 55 11.89 10.90 14.29
CA ASP A 55 13.18 10.93 14.97
C ASP A 55 13.34 9.79 16.00
N ASP A 56 12.24 9.12 16.38
CA ASP A 56 12.32 8.01 17.33
C ASP A 56 12.52 6.67 16.65
N LYS A 57 13.76 6.19 16.77
CA LYS A 57 14.21 4.89 16.28
C LYS A 57 13.44 3.73 16.91
N TYR A 58 12.95 3.85 18.14
CA TYR A 58 12.18 2.80 18.81
C TYR A 58 10.77 2.70 18.23
N PHE A 59 10.13 3.83 17.93
CA PHE A 59 8.83 3.86 17.27
C PHE A 59 8.92 3.22 15.87
N TYR A 60 9.91 3.62 15.06
CA TYR A 60 10.14 3.03 13.74
C TYR A 60 10.37 1.51 13.80
N ARG A 61 11.17 1.04 14.77
CA ARG A 61 11.38 -0.39 14.99
C ARG A 61 10.11 -1.10 15.44
N GLY A 62 9.31 -0.49 16.30
CA GLY A 62 8.02 -1.04 16.75
C GLY A 62 7.04 -1.23 15.60
N VAL A 63 6.90 -0.22 14.74
CA VAL A 63 6.07 -0.30 13.53
C VAL A 63 6.58 -1.40 12.60
N LEU A 64 7.88 -1.44 12.31
CA LEU A 64 8.47 -2.48 11.47
C LEU A 64 8.30 -3.89 12.04
N LEU A 65 8.41 -4.07 13.35
CA LEU A 65 8.22 -5.38 14.00
C LEU A 65 6.77 -5.86 13.86
N ILE A 66 5.79 -4.98 14.04
CA ILE A 66 4.38 -5.34 13.91
C ILE A 66 4.03 -5.58 12.43
N LEU A 67 4.51 -4.72 11.54
CA LEU A 67 4.21 -4.79 10.11
C LEU A 67 4.90 -5.99 9.45
N GLY A 68 6.19 -6.19 9.73
CA GLY A 68 6.94 -7.37 9.27
C GLY A 68 6.46 -8.66 9.94
N GLY A 69 6.15 -8.63 11.23
CA GLY A 69 5.56 -9.77 11.96
C GLY A 69 4.22 -10.20 11.36
N SER A 70 3.37 -9.24 10.99
CA SER A 70 2.09 -9.50 10.32
C SER A 70 2.28 -10.24 8.99
N VAL A 71 3.26 -9.85 8.17
CA VAL A 71 3.60 -10.55 6.93
C VAL A 71 4.07 -11.98 7.20
N ILE A 72 4.93 -12.17 8.20
CA ILE A 72 5.44 -13.51 8.58
C ILE A 72 4.29 -14.41 9.07
N VAL A 73 3.45 -13.91 9.96
CA VAL A 73 2.28 -14.65 10.48
C VAL A 73 1.31 -14.97 9.35
N GLY A 74 1.03 -14.02 8.46
CA GLY A 74 0.20 -14.25 7.27
C GLY A 74 0.78 -15.32 6.36
N ALA A 75 2.08 -15.28 6.08
CA ALA A 75 2.77 -16.26 5.25
C ALA A 75 2.73 -17.67 5.87
N ILE A 76 2.98 -17.79 7.18
CA ILE A 76 2.87 -19.06 7.90
C ILE A 76 1.43 -19.57 7.90
N GLY A 77 0.45 -18.69 8.13
CA GLY A 77 -0.97 -19.06 8.10
C GLY A 77 -1.41 -19.58 6.73
N ILE A 78 -0.99 -18.91 5.66
CA ILE A 78 -1.22 -19.36 4.28
C ILE A 78 -0.54 -20.71 4.03
N LEU A 79 0.72 -20.88 4.47
CA LEU A 79 1.47 -22.12 4.30
C LEU A 79 0.77 -23.29 5.00
N ILE A 80 0.30 -23.10 6.23
CA ILE A 80 -0.44 -24.11 6.98
C ILE A 80 -1.76 -24.44 6.26
N LEU A 81 -2.55 -23.45 5.86
CA LEU A 81 -3.81 -23.69 5.13
C LEU A 81 -3.58 -24.44 3.82
N ALA A 82 -2.50 -24.11 3.10
CA ALA A 82 -2.11 -24.79 1.88
C ALA A 82 -1.77 -26.26 2.13
N PHE A 83 -1.09 -26.58 3.24
CA PHE A 83 -0.85 -27.98 3.65
C PHE A 83 -2.14 -28.75 3.92
N TYR A 84 -3.13 -28.12 4.55
CA TYR A 84 -4.44 -28.73 4.80
C TYR A 84 -5.38 -28.72 3.58
N ARG A 85 -4.94 -28.15 2.44
CA ARG A 85 -5.76 -27.94 1.23
C ARG A 85 -7.10 -27.23 1.52
N ILE A 86 -7.09 -26.34 2.51
CA ILE A 86 -8.21 -25.48 2.84
C ILE A 86 -8.09 -24.20 2.02
N ASP A 87 -9.21 -23.70 1.53
CA ASP A 87 -9.25 -22.44 0.79
C ASP A 87 -8.65 -21.32 1.62
N ILE A 88 -7.71 -20.60 1.00
CA ILE A 88 -7.04 -19.48 1.63
C ILE A 88 -8.03 -18.31 1.68
N PRO A 89 -8.40 -17.81 2.87
CA PRO A 89 -9.33 -16.71 2.96
C PRO A 89 -8.70 -15.44 2.38
N GLN A 90 -9.45 -14.76 1.52
CA GLN A 90 -9.02 -13.53 0.84
C GLN A 90 -8.63 -12.41 1.81
N SER A 91 -9.17 -12.42 3.04
CA SER A 91 -8.80 -11.46 4.08
C SER A 91 -7.34 -11.59 4.54
N ILE A 92 -6.80 -12.81 4.62
CA ILE A 92 -5.38 -13.02 4.98
C ILE A 92 -4.49 -12.51 3.85
N VAL A 93 -4.85 -12.81 2.60
CA VAL A 93 -4.11 -12.34 1.42
C VAL A 93 -4.14 -10.81 1.35
N ALA A 94 -5.31 -10.19 1.50
CA ALA A 94 -5.48 -8.75 1.49
C ALA A 94 -4.67 -8.06 2.60
N LEU A 95 -4.62 -8.65 3.79
CA LEU A 95 -3.87 -8.11 4.92
C LEU A 95 -2.36 -8.21 4.67
N ALA A 96 -1.88 -9.35 4.18
CA ALA A 96 -0.47 -9.55 3.86
C ALA A 96 0.01 -8.63 2.72
N THR A 97 -0.79 -8.47 1.66
CA THR A 97 -0.46 -7.57 0.55
C THR A 97 -0.52 -6.09 0.96
N THR A 98 -1.46 -5.72 1.84
CA THR A 98 -1.51 -4.37 2.42
C THR A 98 -0.25 -4.10 3.27
N ALA A 99 0.16 -5.05 4.11
CA ALA A 99 1.37 -4.92 4.91
C ALA A 99 2.63 -4.82 4.03
N LEU A 100 2.73 -5.62 2.97
CA LEU A 100 3.80 -5.51 1.96
C LEU A 100 3.79 -4.16 1.24
N GLY A 101 2.62 -3.65 0.85
CA GLY A 101 2.47 -2.34 0.22
C GLY A 101 2.90 -1.20 1.15
N ALA A 102 2.57 -1.30 2.45
CA ALA A 102 3.00 -0.34 3.45
C ALA A 102 4.52 -0.40 3.70
N VAL A 103 5.13 -1.59 3.74
CA VAL A 103 6.60 -1.74 3.81
C VAL A 103 7.27 -1.19 2.56
N ALA A 104 6.74 -1.48 1.36
CA ALA A 104 7.26 -0.95 0.11
C ALA A 104 7.14 0.58 0.06
N GLY A 105 6.05 1.14 0.55
CA GLY A 105 5.87 2.59 0.71
C GLY A 105 6.86 3.21 1.70
N LEU A 106 7.15 2.52 2.81
CA LEU A 106 8.12 2.96 3.81
C LEU A 106 9.57 2.95 3.28
N LEU A 107 9.88 2.01 2.39
CA LEU A 107 11.20 1.87 1.76
C LEU A 107 11.32 2.63 0.43
N ALA A 108 10.24 3.24 -0.04
CA ALA A 108 10.26 4.00 -1.28
C ALA A 108 11.23 5.19 -1.13
N PRO A 109 12.11 5.44 -2.12
CA PRO A 109 13.05 6.55 -2.05
C PRO A 109 12.29 7.87 -1.97
N SER A 110 12.60 8.66 -0.94
CA SER A 110 12.14 10.05 -0.83
C SER A 110 12.68 10.83 -2.04
N PRO A 111 11.87 11.64 -2.74
CA PRO A 111 12.36 12.52 -3.78
C PRO A 111 13.44 13.43 -3.18
N VAL A 112 14.68 13.21 -3.59
CA VAL A 112 15.79 14.10 -3.28
C VAL A 112 15.59 15.31 -4.18
N ASN A 113 15.18 16.44 -3.60
CA ASN A 113 15.20 17.72 -4.30
C ASN A 113 16.66 18.02 -4.67
N GLN A 114 17.03 17.82 -5.94
CA GLN A 114 18.18 18.47 -6.57
C GLN A 114 17.65 19.51 -7.55
#